data_AF-A0A357BK15-F1
#
_entry.id   AF-A0A357BK15-F1
#
_cell.length_a   1.000
_cell.length_b   1.000
_cell.length_c   1.000
_cell.angle_alpha   90.00
_cell.angle_beta   90.00
_cell.angle_gamma   90.00
#
_symmetry.space_group_name_H-M   'P 1'
#
loop_
_entity.id
_entity.type
_entity.pdbx_description
1 polymer ?
#
loop_
_entity_poly.entity_id
_entity_poly.type
_entity_poly.pdbx_seq_one_letter_code
_entity_poly.pdbx_strand_id
1 'polypeptide(L)'
;MRISKTEILDRYHACRQKLGKAPGSTIFCKTAGVKLADIFYYWPRFTDLVKEAGEISPGWNSKIPNEELYEEYAKVCLHLGKIPTILELRIATRQLKTRTHRVRNRYGTIAEFDQSFRKWLEKQSGDIRKILDFPGWDRKNRPSKPDEELQSIPSPSYSFHPYLPACLQYLNVLARGDVPQNENQSQSAAILFERRCADAFQCLGFEIENFGQGKGRVSDFVALARRERFAVIVDAKSRSEGYILGTEDRKFLEYAVKHGRELQSKGFEKIYLVIVAASFREKDLDQLTVYLTDSPIRSADLITASALIRIVEDSIRERHSFNLSKLDELFFGNKIISK
;
A
#
# COMPACT_ATOMS: atom_id res chain seq x y z
N MET A 1 33.03 -21.00 -12.60
CA MET A 1 33.89 -20.06 -13.33
C MET A 1 33.11 -18.77 -13.52
N ARG A 2 33.66 -17.60 -13.13
CA ARG A 2 32.95 -16.31 -13.21
C ARG A 2 33.01 -15.80 -14.65
N ILE A 3 31.88 -15.34 -15.18
CA ILE A 3 31.76 -14.80 -16.53
C ILE A 3 32.63 -13.55 -16.63
N SER A 4 33.37 -13.39 -17.73
CA SER A 4 34.25 -12.24 -17.90
C SER A 4 33.46 -10.94 -18.17
N LYS A 5 34.09 -9.79 -17.90
CA LYS A 5 33.48 -8.47 -18.13
C LYS A 5 33.06 -8.28 -19.60
N THR A 6 33.93 -8.68 -20.54
CA THR A 6 33.68 -8.59 -21.98
C THR A 6 32.54 -9.49 -22.40
N GLU A 7 32.49 -10.72 -21.89
CA GLU A 7 31.40 -11.66 -22.20
C GLU A 7 30.04 -11.16 -21.69
N ILE A 8 29.99 -10.44 -20.56
CA ILE A 8 28.76 -9.80 -20.08
C ILE A 8 28.31 -8.68 -21.04
N LEU A 9 29.24 -7.87 -21.57
CA LEU A 9 28.95 -6.82 -22.54
C LEU A 9 28.44 -7.40 -23.87
N ASP A 10 29.10 -8.45 -24.39
CA ASP A 10 28.68 -9.13 -25.62
C ASP A 10 27.26 -9.67 -25.50
N ARG A 11 26.96 -10.31 -24.36
CA ARG A 11 25.61 -10.79 -24.05
C ARG A 11 24.60 -9.65 -23.93
N TYR A 12 25.00 -8.49 -23.41
CA TYR A 12 24.14 -7.31 -23.34
C TYR A 12 23.78 -6.79 -24.73
N HIS A 13 24.77 -6.66 -25.62
CA HIS A 13 24.54 -6.27 -27.01
C HIS A 13 23.64 -7.26 -27.76
N ALA A 14 23.87 -8.57 -27.60
CA ALA A 14 23.02 -9.61 -28.18
C ALA A 14 21.58 -9.55 -27.66
N CYS A 15 21.40 -9.32 -26.34
CA CYS A 15 20.09 -9.18 -25.72
C CYS A 15 19.34 -7.94 -26.24
N ARG A 16 20.05 -6.81 -26.40
CA ARG A 16 19.49 -5.59 -26.99
C ARG A 16 19.07 -5.79 -28.45
N GLN A 17 19.91 -6.41 -29.27
CA GLN A 17 19.58 -6.71 -30.67
C GLN A 17 18.30 -7.56 -30.77
N LYS A 18 18.15 -8.55 -29.88
CA LYS A 18 16.95 -9.39 -29.82
C LYS A 18 15.68 -8.64 -29.40
N LEU A 19 15.81 -7.65 -28.50
CA LEU A 19 14.67 -6.92 -27.94
C LEU A 19 14.31 -5.63 -28.70
N GLY A 20 15.19 -5.14 -29.57
CA GLY A 20 15.05 -3.86 -30.25
C GLY A 20 15.13 -2.63 -29.32
N LYS A 21 15.45 -2.82 -28.04
CA LYS A 21 15.59 -1.77 -27.02
C LYS A 21 16.52 -2.21 -25.88
N ALA A 22 17.01 -1.23 -25.12
CA ALA A 22 17.80 -1.45 -23.91
C ALA A 22 17.06 -2.36 -22.90
N PRO A 23 17.60 -3.53 -22.54
CA PRO A 23 16.97 -4.39 -21.55
C PRO A 23 17.11 -3.83 -20.13
N GLY A 24 16.05 -3.94 -19.33
CA GLY A 24 16.16 -3.76 -17.87
C GLY A 24 16.91 -4.92 -17.21
N SER A 25 17.43 -4.72 -15.99
CA SER A 25 18.29 -5.69 -15.29
C SER A 25 17.68 -7.09 -15.18
N THR A 26 16.39 -7.21 -14.83
CA THR A 26 15.67 -8.48 -14.73
C THR A 26 15.55 -9.18 -16.08
N ILE A 27 15.22 -8.43 -17.14
CA ILE A 27 15.04 -8.97 -18.50
C ILE A 27 16.39 -9.43 -19.06
N PHE A 28 17.45 -8.64 -18.85
CA PHE A 28 18.80 -8.99 -19.23
C PHE A 28 19.26 -10.28 -18.54
N CYS A 29 19.19 -10.36 -17.21
CA CYS A 29 19.64 -11.55 -16.46
C CYS A 29 18.91 -12.82 -16.92
N LYS A 30 17.60 -12.74 -17.15
CA LYS A 30 16.78 -13.86 -17.62
C LYS A 30 17.13 -14.27 -19.05
N THR A 31 17.32 -13.30 -19.95
CA THR A 31 17.51 -13.57 -21.39
C THR A 31 18.95 -13.96 -21.72
N ALA A 32 19.93 -13.38 -21.03
CA ALA A 32 21.35 -13.61 -21.25
C ALA A 32 21.94 -14.72 -20.37
N GLY A 33 21.16 -15.27 -19.42
CA GLY A 33 21.63 -16.29 -18.48
C GLY A 33 22.77 -15.80 -17.58
N VAL A 34 22.79 -14.50 -17.25
CA VAL A 34 23.80 -13.87 -16.40
C VAL A 34 23.19 -13.60 -15.03
N LYS A 35 23.91 -13.88 -13.95
CA LYS A 35 23.45 -13.57 -12.59
C LYS A 35 23.79 -12.12 -12.25
N LEU A 36 22.91 -11.46 -11.47
CA LEU A 36 23.18 -10.10 -10.97
C LEU A 36 24.50 -10.01 -10.19
N ALA A 37 24.88 -11.05 -9.45
CA ALA A 37 26.14 -11.09 -8.72
C ALA A 37 27.37 -11.02 -9.64
N ASP A 38 27.30 -11.60 -10.85
CA ASP A 38 28.39 -11.53 -11.83
C ASP A 38 28.50 -10.12 -12.44
N ILE A 39 27.36 -9.45 -12.61
CA ILE A 39 27.30 -8.05 -13.06
C ILE A 39 27.85 -7.12 -11.98
N PHE A 40 27.40 -7.28 -10.73
CA PHE A 40 27.80 -6.41 -9.61
C PHE A 40 29.26 -6.55 -9.20
N TYR A 41 29.93 -7.60 -9.66
CA TYR A 41 31.37 -7.73 -9.51
C TYR A 41 32.14 -6.69 -10.34
N TYR A 42 31.66 -6.32 -11.52
CA TYR A 42 32.32 -5.38 -12.42
C TYR A 42 31.67 -3.98 -12.43
N TRP A 43 30.38 -3.88 -12.13
CA TRP A 43 29.61 -2.63 -12.13
C TRP A 43 28.81 -2.47 -10.84
N PRO A 44 29.04 -1.41 -10.04
CA PRO A 44 28.29 -1.17 -8.79
C PRO A 44 26.77 -1.08 -8.99
N ARG A 45 26.33 -0.60 -10.16
CA ARG A 45 24.92 -0.55 -10.55
C ARG A 45 24.75 -1.08 -11.97
N PHE A 46 23.59 -1.65 -12.26
CA PHE A 46 23.25 -2.09 -13.61
C PHE A 46 23.30 -0.94 -14.63
N THR A 47 23.00 0.29 -14.21
CA THR A 47 23.11 1.49 -15.05
C THR A 47 24.52 1.77 -15.53
N ASP A 48 25.55 1.34 -14.80
CA ASP A 48 26.94 1.58 -15.18
C ASP A 48 27.38 0.58 -16.26
N LEU A 49 26.84 -0.65 -16.25
CA LEU A 49 26.94 -1.59 -17.37
C LEU A 49 26.29 -1.03 -18.63
N VAL A 50 25.09 -0.44 -18.51
CA VAL A 50 24.38 0.18 -19.65
C VAL A 50 25.19 1.32 -20.26
N LYS A 51 25.77 2.18 -19.41
CA LYS A 51 26.66 3.27 -19.86
C LYS A 51 27.90 2.75 -20.57
N GLU A 52 28.54 1.72 -20.02
CA GLU A 52 29.75 1.14 -20.61
C GLU A 52 29.46 0.40 -21.93
N ALA A 53 28.27 -0.18 -22.08
CA ALA A 53 27.78 -0.75 -23.34
C ALA A 53 27.44 0.32 -24.40
N GLY A 54 27.88 1.57 -24.23
CA GLY A 54 27.66 2.65 -25.19
C GLY A 54 26.20 3.12 -25.27
N GLU A 55 25.35 2.72 -24.31
CA GLU A 55 23.99 3.20 -24.23
C GLU A 55 23.92 4.42 -23.32
N ILE A 56 23.52 5.53 -23.92
CA ILE A 56 22.95 6.64 -23.17
C ILE A 56 21.73 6.03 -22.47
N SER A 57 21.78 5.90 -21.14
CA SER A 57 20.60 5.54 -20.33
C SER A 57 19.41 6.26 -20.95
N PRO A 58 18.27 5.58 -21.23
CA PRO A 58 17.10 6.24 -21.80
C PRO A 58 16.92 7.51 -20.99
N GLY A 59 17.18 8.63 -21.66
CA GLY A 59 17.47 9.89 -20.97
C GLY A 59 16.42 10.06 -19.91
N TRP A 60 16.82 10.48 -18.71
CA TRP A 60 15.91 11.13 -17.78
C TRP A 60 14.84 11.80 -18.59
N ASN A 61 13.59 11.28 -18.57
CA ASN A 61 12.51 11.75 -19.44
C ASN A 61 12.65 13.26 -19.48
N SER A 62 13.07 13.80 -20.63
CA SER A 62 13.44 15.20 -20.72
C SER A 62 12.23 15.96 -20.17
N LYS A 63 12.48 16.82 -19.19
CA LYS A 63 11.42 17.51 -18.46
C LYS A 63 10.56 18.20 -19.52
N ILE A 64 9.39 17.65 -19.81
CA ILE A 64 8.43 18.18 -20.81
C ILE A 64 8.36 19.68 -20.57
N PRO A 65 8.56 20.60 -21.51
CA PRO A 65 8.45 22.03 -21.25
C PRO A 65 7.15 22.38 -20.51
N ASN A 66 7.16 23.43 -19.66
CA ASN A 66 5.96 23.79 -18.89
C ASN A 66 4.77 24.09 -19.82
N GLU A 67 5.04 24.72 -20.96
CA GLU A 67 4.02 25.06 -21.97
C GLU A 67 3.36 23.82 -22.56
N GLU A 68 4.15 22.85 -23.03
CA GLU A 68 3.62 21.59 -23.57
C GLU A 68 2.80 20.83 -22.50
N LEU A 69 3.23 20.86 -21.24
CA LEU A 69 2.46 20.26 -20.14
C LEU A 69 1.11 20.97 -19.93
N TYR A 70 1.09 22.30 -20.00
CA TYR A 70 -0.14 23.07 -19.83
C TYR A 70 -1.10 22.86 -20.99
N GLU A 71 -0.61 22.77 -22.22
CA GLU A 71 -1.44 22.45 -23.38
C GLU A 71 -2.09 21.07 -23.27
N GLU A 72 -1.32 20.05 -22.87
CA GLU A 72 -1.88 18.73 -22.66
C GLU A 72 -2.90 18.70 -21.51
N TYR A 73 -2.65 19.45 -20.44
CA TYR A 73 -3.58 19.55 -19.31
C TYR A 73 -4.86 20.32 -19.71
N ALA A 74 -4.72 21.37 -20.53
CA ALA A 74 -5.85 22.12 -21.09
C ALA A 74 -6.74 21.24 -21.97
N LYS A 75 -6.16 20.34 -22.79
CA LYS A 75 -6.93 19.35 -23.57
C LYS A 75 -7.78 18.46 -22.67
N VAL A 76 -7.24 18.02 -21.53
CA VAL A 76 -7.99 17.24 -20.55
C VAL A 76 -9.12 18.06 -19.92
N CYS A 77 -8.85 19.32 -19.53
CA CYS A 77 -9.88 20.20 -18.99
C CYS A 77 -11.02 20.41 -19.99
N LEU A 78 -10.70 20.74 -21.25
CA LEU A 78 -11.69 20.94 -22.31
C LEU A 78 -12.52 19.69 -22.57
N HIS A 79 -11.89 18.52 -22.58
CA HIS A 79 -12.57 17.25 -22.75
C HIS A 79 -13.57 16.96 -21.61
N LEU A 80 -13.26 17.37 -20.39
CA LEU A 80 -14.10 17.10 -19.21
C LEU A 80 -15.06 18.25 -18.86
N GLY A 81 -14.90 19.42 -19.46
CA GLY A 81 -15.65 20.64 -19.11
C GLY A 81 -15.43 21.13 -17.67
N LYS A 82 -14.38 20.65 -17.00
CA LYS A 82 -14.06 20.98 -15.60
C LYS A 82 -12.58 20.79 -15.31
N ILE A 83 -12.11 21.31 -14.18
CA ILE A 83 -10.77 21.02 -13.68
C ILE A 83 -10.71 19.57 -13.14
N PRO A 84 -9.86 18.69 -13.70
CA PRO A 84 -9.88 17.25 -13.41
C PRO A 84 -9.41 16.89 -11.99
N THR A 85 -10.05 15.88 -11.39
CA THR A 85 -9.53 15.18 -10.21
C THR A 85 -8.34 14.26 -10.55
N ILE A 86 -7.68 13.64 -9.56
CA ILE A 86 -6.59 12.66 -9.80
C ILE A 86 -7.07 11.52 -10.70
N LEU A 87 -8.24 10.96 -10.36
CA LEU A 87 -8.78 9.79 -11.04
C LEU A 87 -9.21 10.13 -12.46
N GLU A 88 -9.91 11.24 -12.64
CA GLU A 88 -10.33 11.73 -13.96
C GLU A 88 -9.14 12.08 -14.84
N LEU A 89 -8.09 12.69 -14.27
CA LEU A 89 -6.85 12.93 -15.00
C LEU A 89 -6.26 11.61 -15.49
N ARG A 90 -6.14 10.58 -14.64
CA ARG A 90 -5.60 9.26 -15.04
C ARG A 90 -6.44 8.58 -16.13
N ILE A 91 -7.77 8.69 -16.07
CA ILE A 91 -8.68 8.13 -17.07
C ILE A 91 -8.54 8.89 -18.40
N ALA A 92 -8.60 10.21 -18.35
CA ALA A 92 -8.48 11.07 -19.54
C ALA A 92 -7.08 10.96 -20.18
N THR A 93 -6.00 10.78 -19.40
CA THR A 93 -4.66 10.53 -19.92
C THR A 93 -4.63 9.25 -20.78
N ARG A 94 -5.36 8.20 -20.41
CA ARG A 94 -5.43 6.95 -21.20
C ARG A 94 -6.20 7.14 -22.50
N GLN A 95 -7.30 7.89 -22.45
CA GLN A 95 -8.15 8.15 -23.61
C GLN A 95 -7.51 9.12 -24.60
N LEU A 96 -6.92 10.21 -24.10
CA LEU A 96 -6.32 11.28 -24.90
C LEU A 96 -4.82 11.07 -25.18
N LYS A 97 -4.23 9.98 -24.65
CA LYS A 97 -2.81 9.64 -24.76
C LYS A 97 -1.85 10.79 -24.35
N THR A 98 -2.26 11.63 -23.40
CA THR A 98 -1.44 12.74 -22.89
C THR A 98 -0.40 12.25 -21.88
N ARG A 99 0.55 13.10 -21.47
CA ARG A 99 1.59 12.81 -20.47
C ARG A 99 1.33 13.54 -19.13
N THR A 100 0.08 13.95 -18.90
CA THR A 100 -0.35 14.79 -17.77
C THR A 100 -0.45 14.09 -16.42
N HIS A 101 -0.34 12.76 -16.35
CA HIS A 101 -0.45 12.00 -15.10
C HIS A 101 0.59 12.36 -14.02
N ARG A 102 1.68 13.07 -14.38
CA ARG A 102 2.74 13.52 -13.45
C ARG A 102 2.68 15.00 -13.08
N VAL A 103 1.64 15.73 -13.50
CA VAL A 103 1.45 17.16 -13.22
C VAL A 103 1.66 17.49 -11.73
N ARG A 104 1.13 16.65 -10.82
CA ARG A 104 1.24 16.83 -9.36
C ARG A 104 2.66 16.74 -8.80
N ASN A 105 3.56 16.03 -9.47
CA ASN A 105 4.93 15.84 -8.98
C ASN A 105 5.87 16.96 -9.42
N ARG A 106 5.38 17.91 -10.23
CA ARG A 106 6.22 18.92 -10.89
C ARG A 106 6.38 20.22 -10.10
N TYR A 107 5.38 20.59 -9.31
CA TYR A 107 5.32 21.86 -8.59
C TYR A 107 5.30 21.68 -7.07
N GLY A 108 5.73 20.53 -6.54
CA GLY A 108 5.70 20.25 -5.10
C GLY A 108 4.29 20.06 -4.54
N THR A 109 3.42 21.06 -4.71
CA THR A 109 1.99 21.04 -4.40
C THR A 109 1.12 21.25 -5.63
N ILE A 110 -0.13 20.81 -5.53
CA ILE A 110 -1.12 20.99 -6.60
C ILE A 110 -1.60 22.45 -6.71
N ALA A 111 -1.56 23.20 -5.62
CA ALA A 111 -1.93 24.61 -5.59
C ALA A 111 -0.94 25.47 -6.39
N GLU A 112 0.36 25.16 -6.29
CA GLU A 112 1.41 25.83 -7.08
C GLU A 112 1.27 25.56 -8.58
N PHE A 113 0.89 24.33 -8.95
CA PHE A 113 0.55 24.00 -10.33
C PHE A 113 -0.67 24.78 -10.80
N ASP A 114 -1.77 24.76 -10.03
CA ASP A 114 -3.02 25.44 -10.40
C ASP A 114 -2.80 26.96 -10.57
N GLN A 115 -2.01 27.59 -9.68
CA GLN A 115 -1.64 28.99 -9.82
C GLN A 115 -0.81 29.27 -11.08
N SER A 116 0.17 28.43 -11.38
CA SER A 116 1.02 28.59 -12.56
C SER A 116 0.26 28.34 -13.86
N PHE A 117 -0.66 27.38 -13.85
CA PHE A 117 -1.54 27.07 -14.97
C PHE A 117 -2.56 28.21 -15.21
N ARG A 118 -3.13 28.82 -14.16
CA ARG A 118 -3.99 30.01 -14.29
C ARG A 118 -3.28 31.18 -14.96
N LYS A 119 -2.06 31.51 -14.51
CA LYS A 119 -1.23 32.55 -15.13
C LYS A 119 -0.93 32.26 -16.60
N TRP A 120 -0.81 30.98 -16.96
CA TRP A 120 -0.66 30.57 -18.34
C TRP A 120 -1.96 30.77 -19.14
N LEU A 121 -3.11 30.36 -18.59
CA LEU A 121 -4.43 30.52 -19.21
C LEU A 121 -4.83 31.99 -19.44
N GLU A 122 -4.47 32.90 -18.53
CA GLU A 122 -4.72 34.35 -18.66
C GLU A 122 -4.10 34.96 -19.91
N LYS A 123 -2.99 34.36 -20.39
CA LYS A 123 -2.27 34.75 -21.60
C LYS A 123 -2.81 34.10 -22.87
N GLN A 124 -3.71 33.11 -22.75
CA GLN A 124 -4.29 32.40 -23.88
C GLN A 124 -5.58 33.08 -24.38
N SER A 125 -5.95 32.76 -25.62
CA SER A 125 -7.18 33.19 -26.29
C SER A 125 -8.01 31.98 -26.73
N GLY A 126 -9.26 32.23 -27.16
CA GLY A 126 -10.16 31.18 -27.67
C GLY A 126 -10.66 30.20 -26.61
N ASP A 127 -10.88 28.94 -27.00
CA ASP A 127 -11.49 27.92 -26.16
C ASP A 127 -10.66 27.58 -24.92
N ILE A 128 -9.34 27.72 -24.99
CA ILE A 128 -8.44 27.46 -23.85
C ILE A 128 -8.70 28.47 -22.71
N ARG A 129 -9.01 29.73 -23.03
CA ARG A 129 -9.28 30.75 -22.01
C ARG A 129 -10.55 30.44 -21.20
N LYS A 130 -11.54 29.78 -21.81
CA LYS A 130 -12.80 29.36 -21.16
C LYS A 130 -12.58 28.43 -19.97
N ILE A 131 -11.41 27.78 -19.89
CA ILE A 131 -11.03 26.93 -18.75
C ILE A 131 -10.95 27.75 -17.45
N LEU A 132 -10.68 29.06 -17.50
CA LEU A 132 -10.71 29.93 -16.31
C LEU A 132 -12.08 29.91 -15.61
N ASP A 133 -13.15 29.69 -16.37
CA ASP A 133 -14.54 29.66 -15.88
C ASP A 133 -15.00 28.25 -15.48
N PHE A 134 -14.15 27.23 -15.65
CA PHE A 134 -14.52 25.85 -15.36
C PHE A 134 -14.67 25.57 -13.86
N PRO A 135 -15.62 24.72 -13.44
CA PRO A 135 -15.74 24.32 -12.05
C PRO A 135 -14.54 23.45 -11.62
N GLY A 136 -14.24 23.43 -10.32
CA GLY A 136 -13.20 22.56 -9.72
C GLY A 136 -11.83 23.22 -9.50
N TRP A 137 -11.74 24.52 -9.76
CA TRP A 137 -10.62 25.37 -9.39
C TRP A 137 -10.46 25.57 -7.89
N ASP A 138 -11.58 25.80 -7.20
CA ASP A 138 -11.60 25.95 -5.74
C ASP A 138 -11.68 24.58 -5.09
N ARG A 139 -10.51 23.99 -4.84
CA ARG A 139 -10.38 22.71 -4.16
C ARG A 139 -10.41 22.84 -2.64
N LYS A 140 -10.37 24.07 -2.12
CA LYS A 140 -10.52 24.37 -0.68
C LYS A 140 -11.99 24.44 -0.28
N ASN A 141 -12.88 24.85 -1.20
CA ASN A 141 -14.33 24.91 -0.99
C ASN A 141 -15.13 23.85 -1.76
N ARG A 142 -14.48 22.80 -2.28
CA ARG A 142 -15.24 21.58 -2.58
C ARG A 142 -15.83 21.17 -1.23
N PRO A 143 -17.15 20.91 -1.09
CA PRO A 143 -17.63 20.30 0.13
C PRO A 143 -16.75 19.06 0.30
N SER A 144 -15.92 19.08 1.33
CA SER A 144 -15.47 17.85 1.92
C SER A 144 -16.77 17.06 1.99
N LYS A 145 -16.81 15.86 1.39
CA LYS A 145 -17.55 14.81 2.09
C LYS A 145 -17.16 15.02 3.54
N PRO A 146 -18.13 15.28 4.45
CA PRO A 146 -17.85 15.79 5.78
C PRO A 146 -16.60 15.07 6.24
N ASP A 147 -15.55 15.82 6.59
CA ASP A 147 -14.33 15.22 7.12
C ASP A 147 -14.85 14.15 8.05
N GLU A 148 -14.66 12.87 7.69
CA GLU A 148 -15.08 11.81 8.58
C GLU A 148 -14.13 12.00 9.73
N GLU A 149 -14.64 12.74 10.72
CA GLU A 149 -14.03 12.92 12.00
C GLU A 149 -13.51 11.54 12.35
N LEU A 150 -12.20 11.44 12.60
CA LEU A 150 -11.66 10.31 13.34
C LEU A 150 -12.67 10.08 14.45
N GLN A 151 -13.41 8.97 14.39
CA GLN A 151 -14.42 8.67 15.40
C GLN A 151 -13.71 8.89 16.72
N SER A 152 -14.18 9.90 17.47
CA SER A 152 -13.43 10.45 18.60
C SER A 152 -12.95 9.29 19.42
N ILE A 153 -11.62 9.13 19.51
CA ILE A 153 -11.01 7.98 20.18
C ILE A 153 -11.55 8.01 21.60
N PRO A 154 -12.45 7.10 22.00
CA PRO A 154 -13.05 7.18 23.32
C PRO A 154 -11.90 7.13 24.32
N SER A 155 -11.91 7.99 25.34
CA SER A 155 -10.97 7.90 26.46
C SER A 155 -10.88 6.44 26.90
N PRO A 156 -9.68 5.91 27.22
CA PRO A 156 -9.51 4.48 27.49
C PRO A 156 -10.48 4.07 28.60
N SER A 157 -11.57 3.43 28.20
CA SER A 157 -12.49 2.82 29.14
C SER A 157 -11.93 1.44 29.38
N TYR A 158 -11.59 1.19 30.64
CA TYR A 158 -11.24 -0.13 31.11
C TYR A 158 -12.55 -0.94 31.24
N SER A 159 -13.06 -1.42 30.10
CA SER A 159 -14.14 -2.39 30.12
C SER A 159 -13.55 -3.75 30.45
N PHE A 160 -13.93 -4.31 31.58
CA PHE A 160 -13.56 -5.67 31.94
C PHE A 160 -14.34 -6.66 31.05
N HIS A 161 -13.62 -7.53 30.35
CA HIS A 161 -14.21 -8.54 29.46
C HIS A 161 -14.14 -9.93 30.11
N PRO A 162 -15.21 -10.43 30.76
CA PRO A 162 -15.15 -11.60 31.64
C PRO A 162 -14.74 -12.90 30.92
N TYR A 163 -15.00 -13.02 29.62
CA TYR A 163 -14.65 -14.21 28.85
C TYR A 163 -13.30 -14.10 28.13
N LEU A 164 -12.65 -12.93 28.19
CA LEU A 164 -11.43 -12.66 27.46
C LEU A 164 -10.19 -13.06 28.30
N PRO A 165 -9.20 -13.77 27.73
CA PRO A 165 -7.94 -14.05 28.41
C PRO A 165 -7.27 -12.79 28.96
N ALA A 166 -6.65 -12.89 30.14
CA ALA A 166 -6.05 -11.75 30.84
C ALA A 166 -5.04 -10.98 29.97
N CYS A 167 -4.28 -11.68 29.12
CA CYS A 167 -3.30 -11.08 28.21
C CYS A 167 -3.92 -10.19 27.12
N LEU A 168 -5.22 -10.31 26.84
CA LEU A 168 -5.92 -9.54 25.80
C LEU A 168 -6.75 -8.38 26.37
N GLN A 169 -6.90 -8.29 27.70
CA GLN A 169 -7.72 -7.26 28.37
C GLN A 169 -7.32 -5.82 28.03
N TYR A 170 -6.05 -5.62 27.67
CA TYR A 170 -5.48 -4.31 27.38
C TYR A 170 -5.06 -4.12 25.93
N LEU A 171 -5.61 -4.92 25.00
CA LEU A 171 -5.23 -4.87 23.58
C LEU A 171 -5.53 -3.49 22.97
N ASN A 172 -6.61 -2.83 23.39
CA ASN A 172 -6.96 -1.46 22.99
C ASN A 172 -5.99 -0.39 23.52
N VAL A 173 -5.43 -0.59 24.71
CA VAL A 173 -4.41 0.30 25.32
C VAL A 173 -3.11 0.17 24.54
N LEU A 174 -2.66 -1.07 24.30
CA LEU A 174 -1.47 -1.37 23.51
C LEU A 174 -1.57 -0.81 22.08
N ALA A 175 -2.76 -0.85 21.46
CA ALA A 175 -2.99 -0.29 20.12
C ALA A 175 -2.71 1.21 20.01
N ARG A 176 -2.80 1.96 21.13
CA ARG A 176 -2.55 3.40 21.20
C ARG A 176 -1.09 3.74 21.49
N GLY A 177 -0.26 2.74 21.76
CA GLY A 177 1.15 2.92 22.13
C GLY A 177 1.39 3.01 23.63
N ASP A 178 0.37 2.80 24.46
CA ASP A 178 0.49 2.81 25.92
C ASP A 178 0.78 1.39 26.45
N VAL A 179 1.61 1.29 27.50
CA VAL A 179 1.90 0.02 28.18
C VAL A 179 1.12 -0.05 29.50
N PRO A 180 0.30 -1.08 29.75
CA PRO A 180 -0.38 -1.26 31.03
C PRO A 180 0.62 -1.33 32.19
N GLN A 181 0.25 -0.79 33.36
CA GLN A 181 1.11 -0.75 34.55
C GLN A 181 1.61 -2.13 35.00
N ASN A 182 0.88 -3.20 34.65
CA ASN A 182 1.17 -4.57 35.05
C ASN A 182 2.05 -5.34 34.03
N GLU A 183 2.42 -4.72 32.91
CA GLU A 183 3.28 -5.33 31.88
C GLU A 183 4.74 -4.90 32.06
N ASN A 184 5.67 -5.76 31.62
CA ASN A 184 7.11 -5.47 31.72
C ASN A 184 7.48 -4.26 30.86
N GLN A 185 7.83 -3.14 31.49
CA GLN A 185 8.19 -1.86 30.84
C GLN A 185 9.42 -1.94 29.91
N SER A 186 10.15 -3.07 29.91
CA SER A 186 11.31 -3.28 29.04
C SER A 186 10.95 -3.58 27.58
N GLN A 187 9.69 -3.89 27.26
CA GLN A 187 9.22 -4.12 25.89
C GLN A 187 8.39 -2.93 25.40
N SER A 188 8.56 -2.54 24.14
CA SER A 188 7.75 -1.45 23.58
C SER A 188 6.30 -1.91 23.37
N ALA A 189 5.36 -0.97 23.52
CA ALA A 189 3.93 -1.22 23.33
C ALA A 189 3.61 -1.86 21.97
N ALA A 190 4.33 -1.46 20.91
CA ALA A 190 4.18 -2.04 19.58
C ALA A 190 4.47 -3.55 19.53
N ILE A 191 5.55 -3.99 20.19
CA ILE A 191 5.94 -5.41 20.23
C ILE A 191 4.91 -6.23 21.01
N LEU A 192 4.48 -5.68 22.15
CA LEU A 192 3.43 -6.30 22.95
C LEU A 192 2.14 -6.38 22.14
N PHE A 193 1.78 -5.32 21.42
CA PHE A 193 0.58 -5.27 20.59
C PHE A 193 0.60 -6.30 19.47
N GLU A 194 1.71 -6.42 18.72
CA GLU A 194 1.91 -7.44 17.69
C GLU A 194 1.69 -8.85 18.26
N ARG A 195 2.33 -9.14 19.40
CA ARG A 195 2.22 -10.44 20.06
C ARG A 195 0.81 -10.71 20.56
N ARG A 196 0.13 -9.72 21.15
CA ARG A 196 -1.25 -9.89 21.63
C ARG A 196 -2.25 -10.04 20.48
N CYS A 197 -2.00 -9.42 19.33
CA CYS A 197 -2.78 -9.69 18.13
C CYS A 197 -2.61 -11.16 17.70
N ALA A 198 -1.39 -11.70 17.70
CA ALA A 198 -1.17 -13.11 17.40
C ALA A 198 -1.90 -14.03 18.39
N ASP A 199 -1.81 -13.74 19.70
CA ASP A 199 -2.52 -14.46 20.77
C ASP A 199 -4.05 -14.43 20.54
N ALA A 200 -4.60 -13.29 20.11
CA ALA A 200 -6.02 -13.14 19.80
C ALA A 200 -6.46 -14.01 18.62
N PHE A 201 -5.71 -14.02 17.51
CA PHE A 201 -6.02 -14.91 16.38
C PHE A 201 -5.86 -16.39 16.75
N GLN A 202 -4.90 -16.72 17.62
CA GLN A 202 -4.78 -18.08 18.15
C GLN A 202 -6.02 -18.48 18.98
N CYS A 203 -6.57 -17.58 19.80
CA CYS A 203 -7.80 -17.82 20.56
C CYS A 203 -9.02 -18.06 19.65
N LEU A 204 -9.07 -17.41 18.48
CA LEU A 204 -10.09 -17.67 17.47
C LEU A 204 -9.94 -19.06 16.82
N GLY A 205 -8.81 -19.74 17.02
CA GLY A 205 -8.55 -21.09 16.52
C GLY A 205 -7.71 -21.15 15.25
N PHE A 206 -7.04 -20.05 14.87
CA PHE A 206 -6.05 -20.08 13.80
C PHE A 206 -4.73 -20.72 14.25
N GLU A 207 -4.04 -21.36 13.30
CA GLU A 207 -2.62 -21.67 13.46
C GLU A 207 -1.79 -20.41 13.12
N ILE A 208 -0.82 -20.06 13.96
CA ILE A 208 -0.02 -18.83 13.78
C ILE A 208 1.37 -19.16 13.24
N GLU A 209 1.73 -18.58 12.10
CA GLU A 209 3.11 -18.50 11.60
C GLU A 209 3.66 -17.09 11.89
N ASN A 210 4.50 -16.97 12.93
CA ASN A 210 5.17 -15.72 13.28
C ASN A 210 6.37 -15.48 12.35
N PHE A 211 6.49 -14.27 11.78
CA PHE A 211 7.68 -13.94 10.99
C PHE A 211 8.80 -13.28 11.80
N GLY A 212 8.53 -12.95 13.07
CA GLY A 212 9.51 -12.64 14.10
C GLY A 212 10.25 -11.31 13.91
N GLN A 213 10.29 -10.53 14.99
CA GLN A 213 11.13 -9.33 15.08
C GLN A 213 12.61 -9.60 14.77
N GLY A 214 13.27 -8.62 14.15
CA GLY A 214 14.73 -8.58 13.99
C GLY A 214 15.27 -9.06 12.63
N LYS A 215 14.41 -9.50 11.69
CA LYS A 215 14.81 -9.86 10.32
C LYS A 215 14.28 -8.90 9.24
N GLY A 216 14.11 -7.63 9.59
CA GLY A 216 13.67 -6.59 8.65
C GLY A 216 12.16 -6.61 8.39
N ARG A 217 11.75 -5.82 7.38
CA ARG A 217 10.37 -5.48 7.02
C ARG A 217 9.58 -6.72 6.58
N VAL A 218 8.89 -7.39 7.48
CA VAL A 218 8.00 -8.54 7.18
C VAL A 218 6.67 -8.32 7.91
N SER A 219 5.58 -8.91 7.43
CA SER A 219 4.29 -8.97 8.15
C SER A 219 4.49 -9.55 9.55
N ASP A 220 3.76 -9.07 10.57
CA ASP A 220 3.99 -9.50 11.95
C ASP A 220 3.76 -11.01 12.11
N PHE A 221 2.63 -11.49 11.58
CA PHE A 221 2.30 -12.91 11.54
C PHE A 221 1.30 -13.24 10.43
N VAL A 222 1.17 -14.53 10.13
CA VAL A 222 0.10 -15.07 9.30
C VAL A 222 -0.74 -16.04 10.13
N ALA A 223 -2.05 -15.88 10.07
CA ALA A 223 -3.02 -16.76 10.70
C ALA A 223 -3.62 -17.71 9.65
N LEU A 224 -3.55 -19.01 9.89
CA LEU A 224 -3.91 -20.07 8.95
C LEU A 224 -5.14 -20.83 9.42
N ALA A 225 -6.17 -20.88 8.57
CA ALA A 225 -7.35 -21.73 8.73
C ALA A 225 -7.24 -22.89 7.74
N ARG A 226 -6.45 -23.92 8.08
CA ARG A 226 -6.13 -25.01 7.15
C ARG A 226 -7.36 -25.78 6.68
N ARG A 227 -8.32 -26.03 7.58
CA ARG A 227 -9.54 -26.78 7.28
C ARG A 227 -10.45 -26.01 6.31
N GLU A 228 -10.60 -24.71 6.54
CA GLU A 228 -11.40 -23.80 5.72
C GLU A 228 -10.64 -23.26 4.49
N ARG A 229 -9.36 -23.63 4.35
CA ARG A 229 -8.45 -23.28 3.25
C ARG A 229 -8.33 -21.79 3.00
N PHE A 230 -8.32 -20.98 4.07
CA PHE A 230 -8.01 -19.56 3.99
C PHE A 230 -6.89 -19.15 4.94
N ALA A 231 -6.26 -18.03 4.62
CA ALA A 231 -5.18 -17.44 5.41
C ALA A 231 -5.40 -15.94 5.57
N VAL A 232 -4.92 -15.39 6.67
CA VAL A 232 -4.97 -13.97 6.99
C VAL A 232 -3.55 -13.49 7.23
N ILE A 233 -3.09 -12.56 6.41
CA ILE A 233 -1.83 -11.84 6.62
C ILE A 233 -2.18 -10.68 7.56
N VAL A 234 -1.58 -10.64 8.74
CA VAL A 234 -1.92 -9.65 9.77
C VAL A 234 -0.75 -8.70 10.01
N ASP A 235 -1.09 -7.43 10.17
CA ASP A 235 -0.15 -6.37 10.57
C ASP A 235 -0.80 -5.49 11.65
N ALA A 236 -0.12 -5.37 12.78
CA ALA A 236 -0.56 -4.70 13.98
C ALA A 236 0.14 -3.34 14.07
N LYS A 237 -0.63 -2.25 14.03
CA LYS A 237 -0.13 -0.88 14.08
C LYS A 237 -0.51 -0.21 15.39
N SER A 238 0.47 -0.12 16.29
CA SER A 238 0.37 0.62 17.55
C SER A 238 0.72 2.10 17.33
N ARG A 239 -0.28 3.00 17.36
CA ARG A 239 -0.11 4.45 17.19
C ARG A 239 -1.18 5.24 17.96
N SER A 240 -0.79 6.31 18.64
CA SER A 240 -1.71 7.17 19.42
C SER A 240 -2.78 7.84 18.56
N GLU A 241 -2.38 8.30 17.37
CA GLU A 241 -3.25 9.00 16.42
C GLU A 241 -4.06 8.07 15.50
N GLY A 242 -3.99 6.76 15.72
CA GLY A 242 -4.58 5.76 14.83
C GLY A 242 -3.73 5.44 13.60
N TYR A 243 -4.27 4.59 12.73
CA TYR A 243 -3.61 4.17 11.51
C TYR A 243 -3.80 5.19 10.40
N ILE A 244 -2.69 5.52 9.73
CA ILE A 244 -2.63 6.36 8.53
C ILE A 244 -1.74 5.63 7.53
N LEU A 245 -2.24 5.37 6.33
CA LEU A 245 -1.44 4.76 5.28
C LEU A 245 -0.33 5.72 4.85
N GLY A 246 0.91 5.38 5.18
CA GLY A 246 2.10 6.15 4.89
C GLY A 246 3.00 5.49 3.85
N THR A 247 4.16 6.13 3.63
CA THR A 247 5.16 5.65 2.67
C THR A 247 5.83 4.36 3.13
N GLU A 248 5.93 4.15 4.45
CA GLU A 248 6.56 2.96 5.04
C GLU A 248 5.71 1.70 4.86
N ASP A 249 4.38 1.86 4.88
CA ASP A 249 3.41 0.76 4.72
C ASP A 249 3.46 0.12 3.33
N ARG A 250 3.90 0.87 2.30
CA ARG A 250 4.08 0.33 0.94
C ARG A 250 4.98 -0.89 0.91
N LYS A 251 6.01 -0.93 1.76
CA LYS A 251 6.92 -2.08 1.84
C LYS A 251 6.20 -3.30 2.39
N PHE A 252 5.45 -3.14 3.48
CA PHE A 252 4.64 -4.23 4.02
C PHE A 252 3.63 -4.75 2.98
N LEU A 253 2.98 -3.86 2.21
CA LEU A 253 2.06 -4.28 1.16
C LEU A 253 2.75 -5.13 0.08
N GLU A 254 3.98 -4.77 -0.34
CA GLU A 254 4.77 -5.62 -1.25
C GLU A 254 5.03 -7.02 -0.66
N TYR A 255 5.34 -7.09 0.65
CA TYR A 255 5.50 -8.37 1.36
C TYR A 255 4.20 -9.15 1.44
N ALA A 256 3.08 -8.50 1.74
CA ALA A 256 1.77 -9.15 1.79
C ALA A 256 1.39 -9.76 0.43
N VAL A 257 1.66 -9.04 -0.68
CA VAL A 257 1.47 -9.58 -2.04
C VAL A 257 2.37 -10.80 -2.29
N LYS A 258 3.63 -10.74 -1.87
CA LYS A 258 4.57 -11.87 -2.02
C LYS A 258 4.12 -13.10 -1.22
N HIS A 259 3.85 -12.93 0.08
CA HIS A 259 3.35 -13.99 0.95
C HIS A 259 2.01 -14.54 0.47
N GLY A 260 1.13 -13.70 -0.07
CA GLY A 260 -0.12 -14.17 -0.66
C GLY A 260 0.12 -15.19 -1.79
N ARG A 261 1.11 -14.95 -2.67
CA ARG A 261 1.44 -15.93 -3.73
C ARG A 261 2.00 -17.23 -3.16
N GLU A 262 2.81 -17.14 -2.11
CA GLU A 262 3.36 -18.31 -1.42
C GLU A 262 2.27 -19.11 -0.68
N LEU A 263 1.26 -18.44 -0.13
CA LEU A 263 0.11 -19.10 0.50
C LEU A 263 -0.79 -19.77 -0.54
N GLN A 264 -0.98 -19.17 -1.72
CA GLN A 264 -1.69 -19.82 -2.82
C GLN A 264 -0.99 -21.11 -3.27
N SER A 265 0.34 -21.09 -3.39
CA SER A 265 1.09 -22.29 -3.77
C SER A 265 1.07 -23.38 -2.68
N LYS A 266 0.87 -23.00 -1.42
CA LYS A 266 0.61 -23.92 -0.29
C LYS A 266 -0.84 -24.45 -0.24
N GLY A 267 -1.72 -24.04 -1.16
CA GLY A 267 -3.09 -24.58 -1.28
C GLY A 267 -4.19 -23.78 -0.57
N PHE A 268 -3.87 -22.58 -0.05
CA PHE A 268 -4.89 -21.65 0.47
C PHE A 268 -5.61 -20.95 -0.69
N GLU A 269 -6.94 -21.00 -0.69
CA GLU A 269 -7.77 -20.48 -1.78
C GLU A 269 -8.15 -19.02 -1.58
N LYS A 270 -8.35 -18.63 -0.31
CA LYS A 270 -8.77 -17.29 0.09
C LYS A 270 -7.70 -16.69 0.98
N ILE A 271 -7.23 -15.50 0.64
CA ILE A 271 -6.17 -14.82 1.38
C ILE A 271 -6.64 -13.42 1.69
N TYR A 272 -6.64 -13.08 2.96
CA TYR A 272 -7.07 -11.77 3.46
C TYR A 272 -5.86 -11.00 3.98
N LEU A 273 -5.93 -9.69 3.85
CA LEU A 273 -5.03 -8.77 4.54
C LEU A 273 -5.82 -8.09 5.65
N VAL A 274 -5.36 -8.21 6.89
CA VAL A 274 -5.98 -7.54 8.02
C VAL A 274 -4.96 -6.62 8.69
N ILE A 275 -5.31 -5.35 8.82
CA ILE A 275 -4.55 -4.41 9.62
C ILE A 275 -5.30 -4.19 10.93
N VAL A 276 -4.62 -4.36 12.06
CA VAL A 276 -5.18 -4.15 13.40
C VAL A 276 -4.59 -2.88 14.00
N ALA A 277 -5.44 -1.94 14.45
CA ALA A 277 -4.99 -0.67 15.05
C ALA A 277 -6.04 -0.10 16.01
N ALA A 278 -5.76 1.04 16.65
CA ALA A 278 -6.73 1.70 17.53
C ALA A 278 -7.92 2.30 16.76
N SER A 279 -7.67 2.89 15.59
CA SER A 279 -8.66 3.56 14.75
C SER A 279 -8.18 3.66 13.29
N PHE A 280 -9.10 3.96 12.38
CA PHE A 280 -8.87 4.04 10.93
C PHE A 280 -9.68 5.16 10.30
N ARG A 281 -9.31 5.54 9.08
CA ARG A 281 -10.10 6.43 8.21
C ARG A 281 -10.51 5.66 6.94
N GLU A 282 -11.71 5.91 6.41
CA GLU A 282 -12.18 5.25 5.18
C GLU A 282 -11.23 5.44 4.00
N LYS A 283 -10.63 6.63 3.89
CA LYS A 283 -9.65 6.94 2.84
C LYS A 283 -8.42 6.01 2.84
N ASP A 284 -8.04 5.46 3.98
CA ASP A 284 -6.91 4.52 4.06
C ASP A 284 -7.30 3.13 3.50
N LEU A 285 -8.53 2.69 3.75
CA LEU A 285 -9.11 1.47 3.17
C LEU A 285 -9.22 1.56 1.65
N ASP A 286 -9.70 2.70 1.13
CA ASP A 286 -9.80 2.95 -0.31
C ASP A 286 -8.42 2.81 -0.99
N GLN A 287 -7.40 3.42 -0.39
CA GLN A 287 -6.04 3.36 -0.93
C GLN A 287 -5.45 1.95 -0.89
N LEU A 288 -5.69 1.20 0.19
CA LEU A 288 -5.28 -0.20 0.31
C LEU A 288 -5.93 -1.07 -0.75
N THR A 289 -7.25 -0.95 -0.92
CA THR A 289 -8.02 -1.71 -1.92
C THR A 289 -7.51 -1.45 -3.34
N VAL A 290 -7.26 -0.18 -3.67
CA VAL A 290 -6.68 0.21 -4.97
C VAL A 290 -5.28 -0.36 -5.16
N TYR A 291 -4.46 -0.39 -4.11
CA TYR A 291 -3.10 -0.95 -4.19
C TYR A 291 -3.12 -2.46 -4.45
N LEU A 292 -4.09 -3.17 -3.87
CA LEU A 292 -4.15 -4.63 -3.84
C LEU A 292 -5.03 -5.24 -4.95
N THR A 293 -5.59 -4.42 -5.84
CA THR A 293 -6.56 -4.86 -6.87
C THR A 293 -6.03 -6.00 -7.77
N ASP A 294 -4.73 -5.99 -8.10
CA ASP A 294 -4.09 -7.01 -8.96
C ASP A 294 -3.25 -8.02 -8.17
N SER A 295 -3.57 -8.20 -6.89
CA SER A 295 -2.82 -9.04 -5.96
C SER A 295 -3.55 -10.36 -5.67
N PRO A 296 -2.87 -11.38 -5.10
CA PRO A 296 -3.53 -12.62 -4.66
C PRO A 296 -4.41 -12.43 -3.41
N ILE A 297 -4.44 -11.22 -2.84
CA ILE A 297 -5.24 -10.90 -1.66
C ILE A 297 -6.68 -10.62 -2.11
N ARG A 298 -7.62 -11.38 -1.57
CA ARG A 298 -9.04 -11.34 -1.88
C ARG A 298 -9.73 -10.11 -1.30
N SER A 299 -9.39 -9.73 -0.08
CA SER A 299 -9.90 -8.52 0.57
C SER A 299 -8.90 -7.98 1.57
N ALA A 300 -8.92 -6.67 1.76
CA ALA A 300 -8.15 -5.95 2.76
C ALA A 300 -9.10 -5.29 3.75
N ASP A 301 -9.04 -5.72 5.02
CA ASP A 301 -9.91 -5.23 6.08
C ASP A 301 -9.11 -4.53 7.17
N LEU A 302 -9.73 -3.54 7.79
CA LEU A 302 -9.17 -2.77 8.88
C LEU A 302 -9.96 -3.08 10.14
N ILE A 303 -9.33 -3.66 11.16
CA ILE A 303 -10.02 -4.11 12.37
C ILE A 303 -9.51 -3.32 13.57
N THR A 304 -10.42 -2.65 14.27
CA THR A 304 -10.01 -1.96 15.50
C THR A 304 -9.66 -2.97 16.58
N ALA A 305 -8.69 -2.66 17.43
CA ALA A 305 -8.34 -3.50 18.58
C ALA A 305 -9.56 -3.81 19.46
N SER A 306 -10.46 -2.84 19.65
CA SER A 306 -11.73 -3.02 20.36
C SER A 306 -12.66 -4.03 19.70
N ALA A 307 -12.78 -4.00 18.36
CA ALA A 307 -13.57 -4.99 17.64
C ALA A 307 -12.94 -6.39 17.70
N LEU A 308 -11.61 -6.49 17.60
CA LEU A 308 -10.91 -7.78 17.75
C LEU A 308 -11.13 -8.39 19.14
N ILE A 309 -11.08 -7.59 20.21
CA ILE A 309 -11.44 -8.03 21.57
C ILE A 309 -12.84 -8.64 21.58
N ARG A 310 -13.84 -7.96 21.00
CA ARG A 310 -15.23 -8.44 20.96
C ARG A 310 -15.38 -9.72 20.16
N ILE A 311 -14.72 -9.82 19.01
CA ILE A 311 -14.75 -11.04 18.18
C ILE A 311 -14.20 -12.23 18.96
N VAL A 312 -13.09 -12.05 19.70
CA VAL A 312 -12.54 -13.10 20.57
C VAL A 312 -13.50 -13.43 21.70
N GLU A 313 -14.02 -12.43 22.40
CA GLU A 313 -14.95 -12.61 23.51
C GLU A 313 -16.21 -13.37 23.09
N ASP A 314 -16.84 -12.96 21.99
CA ASP A 314 -18.00 -13.62 21.41
C ASP A 314 -17.67 -15.04 20.94
N SER A 315 -16.48 -15.28 20.39
CA SER A 315 -16.05 -16.63 19.99
C SER A 315 -15.92 -17.61 21.16
N ILE A 316 -15.59 -17.09 22.35
CA ILE A 316 -15.46 -17.86 23.59
C ILE A 316 -16.84 -18.05 24.21
N ARG A 317 -17.65 -16.98 24.29
CA ARG A 317 -19.01 -17.02 24.83
C ARG A 317 -19.91 -17.97 24.03
N GLU A 318 -19.83 -17.88 22.70
CA GLU A 318 -20.64 -18.66 21.76
C GLU A 318 -19.87 -19.84 21.17
N ARG A 319 -18.95 -20.46 21.93
CA ARG A 319 -17.98 -21.42 21.38
C ARG A 319 -18.61 -22.60 20.63
N HIS A 320 -19.79 -23.03 21.06
CA HIS A 320 -20.54 -24.12 20.45
C HIS A 320 -21.02 -23.81 19.02
N SER A 321 -21.23 -22.53 18.69
CA SER A 321 -21.70 -22.09 17.36
C SER A 321 -20.59 -21.41 16.54
N PHE A 322 -19.44 -21.13 17.15
CA PHE A 322 -18.34 -20.43 16.52
C PHE A 322 -17.49 -21.37 15.64
N ASN A 323 -17.16 -20.92 14.43
CA ASN A 323 -16.18 -21.57 13.56
C ASN A 323 -15.49 -20.52 12.67
N LEU A 324 -14.36 -20.90 12.08
CA LEU A 324 -13.57 -19.99 11.24
C LEU A 324 -14.27 -19.64 9.91
N SER A 325 -15.25 -20.42 9.46
CA SER A 325 -16.04 -20.07 8.27
C SER A 325 -16.87 -18.80 8.49
N LYS A 326 -17.34 -18.53 9.72
CA LYS A 326 -17.98 -17.25 10.05
C LYS A 326 -16.99 -16.08 9.94
N LEU A 327 -15.72 -16.29 10.28
CA LEU A 327 -14.69 -15.26 10.12
C LEU A 327 -14.27 -15.05 8.67
N ASP A 328 -14.32 -16.09 7.83
CA ASP A 328 -14.14 -15.96 6.39
C ASP A 328 -15.15 -14.99 5.76
N GLU A 329 -16.43 -15.09 6.16
CA GLU A 329 -17.47 -14.12 5.77
C GLU A 329 -17.19 -12.73 6.33
N LEU A 330 -16.70 -12.66 7.58
CA LEU A 330 -16.32 -11.40 8.20
C LEU A 330 -15.16 -10.72 7.47
N PHE A 331 -14.18 -11.43 6.93
CA PHE A 331 -13.06 -10.85 6.18
C PHE A 331 -13.38 -10.62 4.69
N PHE A 332 -14.63 -10.80 4.27
CA PHE A 332 -15.01 -10.49 2.90
C PHE A 332 -15.54 -9.05 2.77
N GLY A 333 -15.08 -8.35 1.74
CA GLY A 333 -15.72 -7.14 1.22
C GLY A 333 -14.94 -5.83 1.31
N ASN A 334 -13.71 -5.83 1.83
CA ASN A 334 -12.90 -4.64 2.10
C ASN A 334 -13.64 -3.64 2.99
N LYS A 335 -13.53 -3.80 4.32
CA LYS A 335 -14.28 -2.96 5.27
C LYS A 335 -13.50 -2.60 6.52
N ILE A 336 -14.01 -1.59 7.21
CA ILE A 336 -13.57 -1.23 8.57
C ILE A 336 -14.49 -1.93 9.57
N ILE A 337 -13.91 -2.71 10.46
CA ILE A 337 -14.59 -3.40 11.55
C ILE A 337 -14.25 -2.67 12.86
N SER A 338 -15.17 -1.82 13.32
CA SER A 338 -14.96 -0.93 14.46
C SER A 338 -15.84 -1.21 15.68
N LYS A 339 -16.85 -2.08 15.56
CA LYS A 339 -17.80 -2.40 16.63
C LYS A 339 -18.08 -3.88 16.72
#